data_AF-A0A2V8YY59-F1
#
_entry.id   AF-A0A2V8YY59-F1
#
_cell.length_a   1.000
_cell.length_b   1.000
_cell.length_c   1.000
_cell.angle_alpha   90.00
_cell.angle_beta   90.00
_cell.angle_gamma   90.00
#
_symmetry.space_group_name_H-M   'P 1'
#
loop_
_entity.id
_entity.type
_entity.pdbx_description
1 polymer ?
#
loop_
_entity_poly.entity_id
_entity_poly.type
_entity_poly.pdbx_seq_one_letter_code
_entity_poly.pdbx_strand_id
1 'polypeptide(L)'
;MGLMGIASLVPAVVSAQTPPVEQGGGSFRVQCPTATVRHPGSTDTGGTGTVVNPHPESADAPYAGPQVRTATKDPSGTHTFSPALTFVDNGGAIRCQEISGGDGMMTEADGNQTFMFAFGPLSGLGAIQNGQPGTEFPVVFNAPYTAGDSSGNYQDGQPNPLYDGTSASDPVAPGANAAISDPAGIMNTGVLNGNIPAPLIAFNEDDEFFLTLSNVGMIMRPDLFEQHTVHFHGYPNASSFYDGVPDATWAINIGGSVTYYYLAPDAGTYFWHCHITPPEHLQMGMVGQLYVRPRQNRTVPGTDVYQTSLNQQKDLRTACNPGLPAVSGQPGPDILCSAPMPAKDVGFIHQAGYKYVYNDGDGSTRYDIDVPIQIHGFDPNFHFVGMTFNPEGFADMKDKYFLLNGRSYPDTVGIPPGATVDGHALPASWTGGVSGATNPDPNTYAISTTDTDNNNRPSQPLPSLIVLSASGGPANVCGQAVCGQRAALRFADLDVTEYQTLSSVGIPMLMVGFNAKLLRDQAGNNLYIKTNSITLGGGESMDVILDSTGIAPGTYFLYTPQLDHLSNDAENFGGLMTEVVVIP
;
A
#
# COMPACT_ATOMS: atom_id res chain seq x y z
N MET A 1 14.39 22.34 -77.08
CA MET A 1 13.40 21.75 -78.01
C MET A 1 12.36 21.03 -77.15
N GLY A 2 11.07 21.42 -77.28
CA GLY A 2 9.84 20.77 -76.74
C GLY A 2 9.64 20.87 -75.21
N LEU A 3 8.71 21.66 -74.63
CA LEU A 3 7.22 21.53 -74.59
C LEU A 3 6.75 20.12 -74.21
N MET A 4 5.82 19.86 -73.27
CA MET A 4 4.70 20.63 -72.72
C MET A 4 4.10 19.85 -71.53
N GLY A 5 3.31 20.50 -70.65
CA GLY A 5 2.27 19.81 -69.87
C GLY A 5 2.07 20.26 -68.43
N ILE A 6 1.30 21.33 -68.22
CA ILE A 6 0.75 21.74 -66.92
C ILE A 6 -0.56 20.96 -66.70
N ALA A 7 -0.75 20.35 -65.55
CA ALA A 7 -2.05 19.95 -65.03
C ALA A 7 -2.16 20.34 -63.54
N SER A 8 -3.28 20.96 -63.23
CA SER A 8 -3.61 21.76 -62.06
C SER A 8 -3.76 20.92 -60.77
N LEU A 9 -3.23 21.43 -59.66
CA LEU A 9 -3.64 21.03 -58.31
C LEU A 9 -4.13 22.27 -57.56
N VAL A 10 -5.41 22.23 -57.21
CA VAL A 10 -6.17 23.20 -56.41
C VAL A 10 -5.58 23.22 -54.99
N PRO A 11 -5.41 24.39 -54.35
CA PRO A 11 -4.90 24.45 -52.98
C PRO A 11 -5.97 23.93 -52.02
N ALA A 12 -5.70 22.79 -51.38
CA ALA A 12 -6.39 22.43 -50.15
C ALA A 12 -5.91 23.40 -49.07
N VAL A 13 -6.82 24.25 -48.62
CA VAL A 13 -6.66 25.09 -47.44
C VAL A 13 -6.51 24.15 -46.25
N VAL A 14 -5.27 23.82 -45.89
CA VAL A 14 -4.95 23.26 -44.58
C VAL A 14 -5.13 24.41 -43.60
N SER A 15 -6.26 24.37 -42.90
CA SER A 15 -6.47 25.12 -41.66
C SER A 15 -5.24 24.94 -40.78
N ALA A 16 -4.71 26.05 -40.29
CA ALA A 16 -3.54 26.12 -39.43
C ALA A 16 -3.51 24.97 -38.43
N GLN A 17 -2.39 24.25 -38.40
CA GLN A 17 -1.99 23.46 -37.25
C GLN A 17 -2.19 24.36 -36.03
N THR A 18 -3.04 23.93 -35.11
CA THR A 18 -2.97 24.40 -33.73
C THR A 18 -1.52 24.26 -33.30
N PRO A 19 -0.89 25.32 -32.75
CA PRO A 19 0.47 25.23 -32.29
C PRO A 19 0.59 24.05 -31.31
N PRO A 20 1.71 23.32 -31.31
CA PRO A 20 1.96 22.33 -30.27
C PRO A 20 1.77 23.03 -28.93
N VAL A 21 0.90 22.48 -28.07
CA VAL A 21 0.86 22.88 -26.67
C VAL A 21 2.28 22.71 -26.15
N GLU A 22 2.84 23.80 -25.64
CA GLU A 22 4.20 23.84 -25.12
C GLU A 22 4.41 22.66 -24.16
N GLN A 23 5.31 21.74 -24.53
CA GLN A 23 5.98 20.89 -23.54
C GLN A 23 6.97 21.78 -22.78
N GLY A 24 6.46 22.56 -21.83
CA GLY A 24 7.25 23.05 -20.70
C GLY A 24 7.57 21.87 -19.78
N GLY A 25 8.77 21.85 -19.20
CA GLY A 25 9.24 20.76 -18.32
C GLY A 25 8.28 20.47 -17.17
N GLY A 26 8.17 19.19 -16.81
CA GLY A 26 7.34 18.70 -15.69
C GLY A 26 5.84 18.77 -15.98
N SER A 27 5.26 17.76 -16.65
CA SER A 27 3.81 17.69 -16.78
C SER A 27 3.20 17.26 -15.45
N PHE A 28 2.57 18.19 -14.73
CA PHE A 28 1.74 17.93 -13.53
C PHE A 28 0.42 17.20 -13.84
N ARG A 29 0.38 16.36 -14.87
CA ARG A 29 -0.80 15.51 -15.08
C ARG A 29 -0.69 14.31 -14.15
N VAL A 30 -1.44 14.35 -13.05
CA VAL A 30 -1.75 13.16 -12.26
C VAL A 30 -2.53 12.19 -13.15
N GLN A 31 -2.00 10.99 -13.34
CA GLN A 31 -2.57 9.98 -14.23
C GLN A 31 -3.17 8.84 -13.41
N CYS A 32 -4.50 8.86 -13.27
CA CYS A 32 -5.25 7.65 -12.94
C CYS A 32 -6.20 7.31 -14.09
N PRO A 33 -5.76 6.47 -15.04
CA PRO A 33 -6.60 6.13 -16.17
C PRO A 33 -7.83 5.33 -15.74
N THR A 34 -9.00 5.70 -16.23
CA THR A 34 -10.19 4.81 -16.19
C THR A 34 -10.07 3.65 -17.18
N ALA A 35 -9.11 3.76 -18.12
CA ALA A 35 -8.82 2.80 -19.18
C ALA A 35 -7.37 2.88 -19.64
N THR A 36 -6.77 1.72 -19.96
CA THR A 36 -5.44 1.63 -20.62
C THR A 36 -5.55 0.88 -21.94
N VAL A 37 -4.47 0.78 -22.71
CA VAL A 37 -4.45 -0.06 -23.92
C VAL A 37 -4.68 -1.54 -23.57
N ARG A 38 -4.22 -1.98 -22.38
CA ARG A 38 -4.44 -3.33 -21.85
C ARG A 38 -5.79 -3.49 -21.15
N HIS A 39 -6.35 -2.40 -20.63
CA HIS A 39 -7.67 -2.36 -20.00
C HIS A 39 -8.56 -1.33 -20.70
N PRO A 40 -9.00 -1.57 -21.95
CA PRO A 40 -9.88 -0.63 -22.63
C PRO A 40 -11.18 -0.52 -21.82
N GLY A 41 -11.48 0.68 -21.33
CA GLY A 41 -12.57 0.93 -20.40
C GLY A 41 -13.92 0.57 -21.01
N SER A 42 -14.93 0.42 -20.14
CA SER A 42 -16.30 0.26 -20.61
C SER A 42 -16.86 1.66 -20.92
N THR A 43 -17.05 1.97 -22.20
CA THR A 43 -18.41 2.36 -22.55
C THR A 43 -19.13 1.05 -22.82
N ASP A 44 -20.36 0.91 -22.35
CA ASP A 44 -21.26 -0.27 -22.40
C ASP A 44 -21.47 -0.98 -23.76
N THR A 45 -20.58 -0.83 -24.75
CA THR A 45 -20.59 -1.58 -26.00
C THR A 45 -19.17 -1.93 -26.43
N GLY A 46 -18.58 -2.94 -25.78
CA GLY A 46 -17.76 -3.87 -26.55
C GLY A 46 -18.65 -4.44 -27.66
N GLY A 47 -18.40 -4.05 -28.91
CA GLY A 47 -19.10 -4.63 -30.05
C GLY A 47 -19.06 -6.15 -29.94
N THR A 48 -20.25 -6.77 -29.83
CA THR A 48 -20.55 -8.20 -29.55
C THR A 48 -20.89 -8.58 -28.09
N GLY A 49 -21.89 -7.91 -27.50
CA GLY A 49 -23.08 -8.59 -26.95
C GLY A 49 -22.94 -9.70 -25.90
N THR A 50 -21.94 -9.68 -25.01
CA THR A 50 -21.88 -10.60 -23.86
C THR A 50 -21.63 -9.85 -22.56
N VAL A 51 -22.34 -10.23 -21.49
CA VAL A 51 -22.60 -9.49 -20.24
C VAL A 51 -21.37 -9.37 -19.30
N VAL A 52 -21.03 -8.11 -18.97
CA VAL A 52 -20.59 -7.48 -17.70
C VAL A 52 -19.61 -8.22 -16.76
N ASN A 53 -18.35 -7.79 -16.77
CA ASN A 53 -17.44 -7.82 -15.61
C ASN A 53 -17.63 -6.52 -14.79
N PRO A 54 -17.32 -6.48 -13.48
CA PRO A 54 -17.24 -5.21 -12.76
C PRO A 54 -16.29 -4.25 -13.50
N HIS A 55 -16.63 -2.96 -13.53
CA HIS A 55 -15.82 -1.96 -14.22
C HIS A 55 -14.44 -1.94 -13.56
N PRO A 56 -13.32 -2.02 -14.32
CA PRO A 56 -11.97 -1.96 -13.76
C PRO A 56 -11.67 -0.63 -13.03
N GLU A 57 -12.61 0.31 -13.06
CA GLU A 57 -12.53 1.60 -12.39
C GLU A 57 -13.16 1.59 -10.99
N SER A 58 -13.87 0.54 -10.57
CA SER A 58 -14.69 0.59 -9.36
C SER A 58 -14.76 -0.70 -8.54
N ALA A 59 -14.35 -1.86 -9.08
CA ALA A 59 -14.36 -3.11 -8.34
C ALA A 59 -13.36 -4.14 -8.91
N ASP A 60 -12.96 -5.07 -8.04
CA ASP A 60 -12.13 -6.21 -8.42
C ASP A 60 -12.94 -7.23 -9.21
N ALA A 61 -12.40 -7.67 -10.35
CA ALA A 61 -13.00 -8.74 -11.13
C ALA A 61 -12.64 -10.12 -10.56
N PRO A 62 -13.57 -11.10 -10.61
CA PRO A 62 -13.24 -12.49 -10.32
C PRO A 62 -12.05 -12.96 -11.17
N TYR A 63 -11.16 -13.74 -10.58
CA TYR A 63 -10.01 -14.27 -11.29
C TYR A 63 -10.46 -15.28 -12.36
N ALA A 64 -10.18 -14.94 -13.62
CA ALA A 64 -10.51 -15.78 -14.78
C ALA A 64 -9.28 -16.26 -15.56
N GLY A 65 -8.06 -16.04 -15.04
CA GLY A 65 -6.81 -16.24 -15.76
C GLY A 65 -6.51 -15.14 -16.80
N PRO A 66 -5.44 -15.29 -17.60
CA PRO A 66 -5.13 -14.36 -18.68
C PRO A 66 -6.29 -14.24 -19.68
N GLN A 67 -6.76 -13.03 -19.97
CA GLN A 67 -7.86 -12.81 -20.90
C GLN A 67 -7.32 -12.32 -22.25
N VAL A 68 -7.63 -13.05 -23.33
CA VAL A 68 -7.36 -12.59 -24.69
C VAL A 68 -8.43 -11.56 -25.09
N ARG A 69 -8.00 -10.34 -25.36
CA ARG A 69 -8.86 -9.24 -25.82
C ARG A 69 -8.49 -8.81 -27.22
N THR A 70 -9.46 -8.19 -27.89
CA THR A 70 -9.27 -7.55 -29.19
C THR A 70 -9.78 -6.12 -29.13
N ALA A 71 -8.90 -5.15 -29.36
CA ALA A 71 -9.24 -3.74 -29.50
C ALA A 71 -9.28 -3.34 -30.98
N THR A 72 -10.38 -2.73 -31.39
CA THR A 72 -10.54 -2.14 -32.72
C THR A 72 -10.27 -0.65 -32.73
N LYS A 73 -10.21 -0.01 -31.55
CA LYS A 73 -9.89 1.40 -31.37
C LYS A 73 -8.99 1.62 -30.17
N ASP A 74 -8.29 2.74 -30.16
CA ASP A 74 -7.52 3.18 -29.00
C ASP A 74 -8.45 3.60 -27.84
N PRO A 75 -7.94 3.75 -26.60
CA PRO A 75 -8.76 4.11 -25.45
C PRO A 75 -9.53 5.42 -25.61
N SER A 76 -9.03 6.37 -26.40
CA SER A 76 -9.72 7.64 -26.69
C SER A 76 -10.84 7.51 -27.75
N GLY A 77 -10.90 6.39 -28.46
CA GLY A 77 -11.81 6.16 -29.58
C GLY A 77 -11.46 6.92 -30.86
N THR A 78 -10.38 7.71 -30.85
CA THR A 78 -9.93 8.58 -31.95
C THR A 78 -9.30 7.79 -33.09
N HIS A 79 -8.56 6.73 -32.78
CA HIS A 79 -7.82 5.94 -33.74
C HIS A 79 -8.42 4.54 -33.87
N THR A 80 -8.58 4.06 -35.10
CA THR A 80 -9.05 2.69 -35.39
C THR A 80 -7.86 1.82 -35.77
N PHE A 81 -7.72 0.67 -35.11
CA PHE A 81 -6.70 -0.33 -35.43
C PHE A 81 -7.20 -1.22 -36.58
N SER A 82 -6.42 -1.28 -37.67
CA SER A 82 -6.66 -2.19 -38.81
C SER A 82 -5.33 -2.82 -39.25
N PRO A 83 -5.12 -4.13 -39.03
CA PRO A 83 -6.04 -5.07 -38.36
C PRO A 83 -6.25 -4.73 -36.87
N ALA A 84 -7.32 -5.27 -36.28
CA ALA A 84 -7.59 -5.10 -34.86
C ALA A 84 -6.42 -5.62 -34.01
N LEU A 85 -6.13 -4.95 -32.90
CA LEU A 85 -5.06 -5.32 -31.99
C LEU A 85 -5.56 -6.43 -31.06
N THR A 86 -4.97 -7.62 -31.14
CA THR A 86 -5.21 -8.71 -30.17
C THR A 86 -4.10 -8.71 -29.13
N PHE A 87 -4.47 -8.74 -27.85
CA PHE A 87 -3.53 -8.75 -26.72
C PHE A 87 -4.08 -9.59 -25.57
N VAL A 88 -3.21 -9.91 -24.62
CA VAL A 88 -3.58 -10.62 -23.37
C VAL A 88 -3.44 -9.62 -22.23
N ASP A 89 -4.51 -9.43 -21.46
CA ASP A 89 -4.46 -8.67 -20.23
C ASP A 89 -4.30 -9.59 -19.01
N ASN A 90 -4.02 -8.99 -17.86
CA ASN A 90 -3.80 -9.74 -16.62
C ASN A 90 -5.09 -10.02 -15.86
N GLY A 91 -6.21 -9.39 -16.24
CA GLY A 91 -7.51 -9.58 -15.58
C GLY A 91 -7.62 -8.93 -14.20
N GLY A 92 -6.68 -8.06 -13.81
CA GLY A 92 -6.77 -7.20 -12.63
C GLY A 92 -7.53 -5.90 -12.88
N ALA A 93 -7.71 -5.13 -11.81
CA ALA A 93 -8.26 -3.77 -11.87
C ALA A 93 -7.15 -2.73 -12.09
N ILE A 94 -7.55 -1.47 -12.26
CA ILE A 94 -6.61 -0.34 -12.19
C ILE A 94 -6.65 0.22 -10.77
N ARG A 95 -5.47 0.54 -10.23
CA ARG A 95 -5.27 1.13 -8.91
C ARG A 95 -4.42 2.39 -9.04
N CYS A 96 -4.71 3.38 -8.21
CA CYS A 96 -4.03 4.66 -8.25
C CYS A 96 -3.78 5.19 -6.86
N GLN A 97 -2.65 5.88 -6.69
CA GLN A 97 -2.33 6.62 -5.48
C GLN A 97 -1.45 7.81 -5.83
N GLU A 98 -1.60 8.91 -5.09
CA GLU A 98 -0.79 10.10 -5.21
C GLU A 98 -0.10 10.40 -3.89
N ILE A 99 1.19 10.70 -3.96
CA ILE A 99 2.03 11.05 -2.82
C ILE A 99 2.89 12.28 -3.13
N SER A 100 3.28 12.96 -2.08
CA SER A 100 4.24 14.06 -2.10
C SER A 100 5.53 13.66 -1.40
N GLY A 101 6.67 14.19 -1.83
CA GLY A 101 7.90 14.24 -1.04
C GLY A 101 8.13 15.68 -0.57
N GLY A 102 8.12 15.90 0.74
CA GLY A 102 8.19 17.22 1.37
C GLY A 102 8.39 17.13 2.88
N ASP A 103 8.23 18.25 3.58
CA ASP A 103 8.37 18.30 5.03
C ASP A 103 7.17 17.64 5.74
N GLY A 104 7.39 17.28 7.00
CA GLY A 104 6.37 16.91 7.95
C GLY A 104 6.86 17.08 9.38
N MET A 105 5.94 16.88 10.31
CA MET A 105 6.23 16.85 11.74
C MET A 105 5.55 15.62 12.33
N MET A 106 6.22 14.93 13.24
CA MET A 106 5.61 13.90 14.07
C MET A 106 5.64 14.30 15.54
N THR A 107 4.67 13.82 16.30
CA THR A 107 4.64 13.94 17.75
C THR A 107 5.01 12.59 18.34
N GLU A 108 6.10 12.57 19.09
CA GLU A 108 6.53 11.40 19.85
C GLU A 108 5.59 11.13 21.02
N ALA A 109 5.63 9.92 21.56
CA ALA A 109 4.76 9.52 22.67
C ALA A 109 5.03 10.28 23.99
N ASP A 110 6.18 10.97 24.12
CA ASP A 110 6.46 11.88 25.24
C ASP A 110 5.97 13.33 24.99
N GLY A 111 5.35 13.57 23.83
CA GLY A 111 4.82 14.86 23.39
C GLY A 111 5.82 15.76 22.69
N ASN A 112 7.09 15.35 22.52
CA ASN A 112 8.06 16.10 21.74
C ASN A 112 7.70 16.07 20.25
N GLN A 113 7.85 17.19 19.56
CA GLN A 113 7.63 17.25 18.12
C GLN A 113 8.95 17.26 17.38
N THR A 114 9.07 16.37 16.40
CA THR A 114 10.29 16.21 15.63
C THR A 114 10.01 16.48 14.15
N PHE A 115 10.93 17.23 13.53
CA PHE A 115 10.93 17.51 12.11
C PHE A 115 11.24 16.25 11.30
N MET A 116 10.59 16.14 10.15
CA MET A 116 10.76 15.06 9.20
C MET A 116 10.73 15.61 7.78
N PHE A 117 11.32 14.88 6.85
CA PHE A 117 10.95 15.02 5.45
C PHE A 117 10.63 13.62 4.93
N ALA A 118 9.39 13.47 4.49
CA ALA A 118 8.78 12.16 4.35
C ALA A 118 7.85 12.12 3.14
N PHE A 119 7.29 10.95 2.88
CA PHE A 119 6.20 10.86 1.92
C PHE A 119 4.87 11.24 2.58
N GLY A 120 4.12 12.13 1.95
CA GLY A 120 2.81 12.55 2.40
C GLY A 120 1.69 12.10 1.46
N PRO A 121 0.52 11.66 1.97
CA PRO A 121 -0.59 11.22 1.13
C PRO A 121 -1.27 12.42 0.47
N LEU A 122 -1.28 12.47 -0.86
CA LEU A 122 -2.10 13.40 -1.64
C LEU A 122 -3.45 12.79 -2.03
N SER A 123 -3.63 11.48 -1.82
CA SER A 123 -4.90 10.77 -1.97
C SER A 123 -5.06 9.69 -0.91
N GLY A 124 -6.28 9.27 -0.62
CA GLY A 124 -6.54 8.08 0.19
C GLY A 124 -6.27 8.23 1.70
N LEU A 125 -6.11 9.47 2.20
CA LEU A 125 -5.81 9.70 3.62
C LEU A 125 -6.93 9.16 4.52
N GLY A 126 -8.21 9.38 4.17
CA GLY A 126 -9.34 8.83 4.93
C GLY A 126 -9.32 7.30 5.03
N ALA A 127 -8.91 6.60 3.97
CA ALA A 127 -8.74 5.15 4.01
C ALA A 127 -7.61 4.75 4.97
N ILE A 128 -6.47 5.42 4.90
CA ILE A 128 -5.30 5.18 5.77
C ILE A 128 -5.64 5.38 7.25
N GLN A 129 -6.38 6.43 7.58
CA GLN A 129 -6.84 6.68 8.94
C GLN A 129 -7.72 5.54 9.48
N ASN A 130 -8.47 4.87 8.61
CA ASN A 130 -9.32 3.72 8.93
C ASN A 130 -8.61 2.36 8.82
N GLY A 131 -7.26 2.34 8.80
CA GLY A 131 -6.51 1.09 8.71
C GLY A 131 -6.46 0.46 7.31
N GLN A 132 -6.94 1.15 6.28
CA GLN A 132 -6.97 0.68 4.89
C GLN A 132 -5.80 1.27 4.08
N PRO A 133 -5.37 0.63 2.98
CA PRO A 133 -4.36 1.23 2.11
C PRO A 133 -4.87 2.50 1.42
N GLY A 134 -3.98 3.43 1.09
CA GLY A 134 -4.31 4.65 0.35
C GLY A 134 -4.48 4.45 -1.17
N THR A 135 -4.40 3.21 -1.64
CA THR A 135 -4.60 2.84 -3.04
C THR A 135 -6.07 2.79 -3.38
N GLU A 136 -6.47 3.61 -4.35
CA GLU A 136 -7.86 3.79 -4.72
C GLU A 136 -8.16 3.22 -6.11
N PHE A 137 -9.42 2.89 -6.34
CA PHE A 137 -9.93 2.65 -7.68
C PHE A 137 -10.07 3.98 -8.45
N PRO A 138 -9.97 4.00 -9.79
CA PRO A 138 -10.13 5.22 -10.57
C PRO A 138 -11.43 5.98 -10.36
N VAL A 139 -12.55 5.32 -10.05
CA VAL A 139 -13.83 5.99 -9.73
C VAL A 139 -13.73 6.82 -8.46
N VAL A 140 -12.97 6.36 -7.47
CA VAL A 140 -12.76 7.05 -6.20
C VAL A 140 -11.69 8.11 -6.40
N PHE A 141 -10.54 7.71 -6.97
CA PHE A 141 -9.39 8.58 -7.21
C PHE A 141 -9.74 9.79 -8.09
N ASN A 142 -10.56 9.61 -9.13
CA ASN A 142 -10.94 10.71 -10.02
C ASN A 142 -12.25 11.41 -9.60
N ALA A 143 -12.92 10.99 -8.53
CA ALA A 143 -14.17 11.62 -8.09
C ALA A 143 -13.91 13.02 -7.51
N PRO A 144 -14.80 14.01 -7.77
CA PRO A 144 -14.76 15.32 -7.13
C PRO A 144 -15.07 15.21 -5.63
N TYR A 145 -14.33 15.98 -4.83
CA TYR A 145 -14.43 16.11 -3.37
C TYR A 145 -15.82 16.58 -3.00
N THR A 146 -16.55 15.74 -2.30
CA THR A 146 -17.66 16.19 -1.47
C THR A 146 -17.09 16.46 -0.09
N ALA A 147 -17.16 17.72 0.37
CA ALA A 147 -16.87 18.06 1.76
C ALA A 147 -17.59 17.04 2.65
N GLY A 148 -16.85 16.49 3.63
CA GLY A 148 -17.35 15.46 4.54
C GLY A 148 -18.72 15.80 5.13
N ASP A 149 -19.37 14.81 5.73
CA ASP A 149 -20.66 15.09 6.37
C ASP A 149 -20.51 16.15 7.48
N SER A 150 -21.64 16.71 7.93
CA SER A 150 -21.68 17.73 8.97
C SER A 150 -21.10 17.30 10.34
N SER A 151 -20.63 16.05 10.45
CA SER A 151 -19.99 15.47 11.63
C SER A 151 -18.46 15.41 11.49
N GLY A 152 -17.89 15.87 10.36
CA GLY A 152 -16.45 15.81 10.10
C GLY A 152 -15.96 14.42 9.68
N ASN A 153 -16.85 13.52 9.26
CA ASN A 153 -16.44 12.22 8.73
C ASN A 153 -15.91 12.39 7.30
N TYR A 154 -14.61 12.16 7.13
CA TYR A 154 -13.93 12.14 5.83
C TYR A 154 -14.43 10.94 5.02
N GLN A 155 -14.89 11.18 3.79
CA GLN A 155 -15.30 10.11 2.86
C GLN A 155 -14.05 9.58 2.13
N ASP A 156 -14.08 8.33 1.68
CA ASP A 156 -12.96 7.63 1.05
C ASP A 156 -12.28 8.44 -0.08
N GLY A 157 -10.95 8.40 -0.15
CA GLY A 157 -10.15 9.05 -1.20
C GLY A 157 -9.63 10.47 -0.94
N GLN A 158 -10.00 11.14 0.16
CA GLN A 158 -9.72 12.59 0.35
C GLN A 158 -8.24 12.94 0.61
N PRO A 159 -7.71 14.06 0.07
CA PRO A 159 -6.45 14.69 0.52
C PRO A 159 -6.58 15.34 1.89
N ASN A 160 -5.47 15.87 2.43
CA ASN A 160 -5.42 16.56 3.74
C ASN A 160 -6.53 17.64 3.84
N PRO A 161 -7.46 17.54 4.82
CA PRO A 161 -8.69 18.35 4.88
C PRO A 161 -8.52 19.76 5.43
N LEU A 162 -7.31 20.18 5.83
CA LEU A 162 -7.09 21.43 6.57
C LEU A 162 -6.72 22.64 5.70
N TYR A 163 -6.70 22.48 4.38
CA TYR A 163 -6.67 23.63 3.50
C TYR A 163 -8.10 24.20 3.37
N ASP A 164 -8.43 25.13 4.27
CA ASP A 164 -9.56 26.06 4.17
C ASP A 164 -9.41 26.88 2.89
N GLY A 165 -9.98 26.35 1.81
CA GLY A 165 -10.29 27.11 0.61
C GLY A 165 -11.74 27.59 0.66
N THR A 166 -12.05 28.62 1.43
CA THR A 166 -13.37 29.30 1.43
C THR A 166 -13.74 29.98 0.10
N SER A 167 -12.91 29.88 -0.93
CA SER A 167 -13.13 30.46 -2.26
C SER A 167 -13.47 29.38 -3.29
N ALA A 168 -14.50 29.59 -4.10
CA ALA A 168 -14.82 28.77 -5.27
C ALA A 168 -13.73 28.78 -6.37
N SER A 169 -12.62 29.47 -6.15
CA SER A 169 -11.41 29.48 -6.98
C SER A 169 -10.21 28.81 -6.31
N ASP A 170 -10.42 28.10 -5.21
CA ASP A 170 -9.38 27.37 -4.49
C ASP A 170 -9.27 25.92 -5.02
N PRO A 171 -8.07 25.43 -5.35
CA PRO A 171 -7.88 24.05 -5.83
C PRO A 171 -8.24 22.96 -4.80
N VAL A 172 -8.53 23.32 -3.54
CA VAL A 172 -9.02 22.41 -2.47
C VAL A 172 -10.46 22.75 -2.04
N ALA A 173 -11.16 23.61 -2.79
CA ALA A 173 -12.56 23.96 -2.52
C ALA A 173 -13.50 22.75 -2.60
N PRO A 174 -14.67 22.79 -1.94
CA PRO A 174 -15.77 21.84 -2.19
C PRO A 174 -15.98 21.62 -3.70
N GLY A 175 -15.65 20.41 -4.20
CA GLY A 175 -15.71 20.05 -5.62
C GLY A 175 -14.38 19.68 -6.33
N ALA A 176 -13.21 19.72 -5.67
CA ALA A 176 -11.91 19.32 -6.26
C ALA A 176 -11.65 17.80 -6.23
N ASN A 177 -11.06 17.15 -7.25
CA ASN A 177 -10.93 15.68 -7.25
C ASN A 177 -10.04 15.12 -6.11
N ALA A 178 -10.27 13.85 -5.71
CA ALA A 178 -9.35 13.10 -4.82
C ALA A 178 -7.91 13.04 -5.36
N ALA A 179 -7.77 13.08 -6.70
CA ALA A 179 -6.54 13.40 -7.41
C ALA A 179 -6.30 14.92 -7.46
N ILE A 180 -5.17 15.39 -6.95
CA ILE A 180 -4.84 16.81 -7.01
C ILE A 180 -4.08 17.08 -8.30
N SER A 181 -4.78 17.55 -9.33
CA SER A 181 -4.14 17.82 -10.64
C SER A 181 -3.63 19.25 -10.83
N ASP A 182 -3.97 20.16 -9.91
CA ASP A 182 -3.49 21.54 -9.95
C ASP A 182 -2.15 21.67 -9.22
N PRO A 183 -1.09 22.17 -9.86
CA PRO A 183 0.24 22.30 -9.24
C PRO A 183 0.22 23.10 -7.94
N ALA A 184 -0.56 24.18 -7.85
CA ALA A 184 -0.62 24.96 -6.62
C ALA A 184 -1.31 24.18 -5.50
N GLY A 185 -2.39 23.45 -5.81
CA GLY A 185 -3.02 22.50 -4.90
C GLY A 185 -2.05 21.43 -4.38
N ILE A 186 -1.25 20.83 -5.27
CA ILE A 186 -0.25 19.80 -4.91
C ILE A 186 0.76 20.40 -3.93
N MET A 187 1.33 21.55 -4.25
CA MET A 187 2.34 22.21 -3.41
C MET A 187 1.76 22.60 -2.04
N ASN A 188 0.59 23.23 -2.02
CA ASN A 188 -0.05 23.68 -0.78
C ASN A 188 -0.45 22.51 0.14
N THR A 189 -0.91 21.42 -0.45
CA THR A 189 -1.34 20.23 0.32
C THR A 189 -0.14 19.41 0.76
N GLY A 190 0.86 19.22 -0.09
CA GLY A 190 1.95 18.28 0.15
C GLY A 190 3.09 18.79 1.01
N VAL A 191 3.37 20.10 1.02
CA VAL A 191 4.65 20.66 1.51
C VAL A 191 4.93 20.42 3.00
N LEU A 192 3.88 20.25 3.82
CA LEU A 192 3.95 19.99 5.26
C LEU A 192 3.16 18.72 5.63
N ASN A 193 3.09 17.74 4.73
CA ASN A 193 2.17 16.60 4.85
C ASN A 193 2.90 15.26 4.95
N GLY A 194 4.21 15.28 5.20
CA GLY A 194 5.02 14.09 5.41
C GLY A 194 4.52 13.24 6.59
N ASN A 195 4.43 11.93 6.38
CA ASN A 195 3.99 10.96 7.37
C ASN A 195 5.08 9.96 7.70
N ILE A 196 5.00 9.40 8.91
CA ILE A 196 5.76 8.21 9.29
C ILE A 196 4.83 7.12 9.83
N PRO A 197 4.88 5.91 9.26
CA PRO A 197 5.53 5.54 8.01
C PRO A 197 4.86 6.24 6.81
N ALA A 198 5.51 6.15 5.66
CA ALA A 198 4.93 6.60 4.40
C ALA A 198 3.56 5.93 4.13
N PRO A 199 2.69 6.54 3.31
CA PRO A 199 1.35 6.04 3.02
C PRO A 199 1.31 4.55 2.64
N LEU A 200 0.46 3.78 3.33
CA LEU A 200 0.31 2.35 3.07
C LEU A 200 -0.18 2.10 1.64
N ILE A 201 0.49 1.20 0.92
CA ILE A 201 0.12 0.78 -0.42
C ILE A 201 -0.36 -0.68 -0.38
N ALA A 202 -1.55 -0.99 -0.91
CA ALA A 202 -1.92 -2.40 -1.10
C ALA A 202 -2.95 -2.66 -2.18
N PHE A 203 -2.62 -3.53 -3.13
CA PHE A 203 -3.46 -3.90 -4.27
C PHE A 203 -3.49 -5.41 -4.45
N ASN A 204 -4.21 -5.90 -5.46
CA ASN A 204 -4.28 -7.33 -5.74
C ASN A 204 -3.26 -7.73 -6.82
N GLU A 205 -2.81 -8.98 -6.80
CA GLU A 205 -2.09 -9.56 -7.93
C GLU A 205 -2.88 -9.36 -9.23
N ASP A 206 -2.15 -9.13 -10.34
CA ASP A 206 -2.65 -8.75 -11.67
C ASP A 206 -3.15 -7.32 -11.85
N ASP A 207 -3.29 -6.52 -10.79
CA ASP A 207 -3.71 -5.11 -10.91
C ASP A 207 -2.63 -4.27 -11.62
N GLU A 208 -3.05 -3.28 -12.39
CA GLU A 208 -2.19 -2.20 -12.88
C GLU A 208 -2.20 -1.06 -11.86
N PHE A 209 -1.03 -0.67 -11.37
CA PHE A 209 -0.89 0.36 -10.34
C PHE A 209 -0.16 1.60 -10.87
N PHE A 210 -0.79 2.75 -10.71
CA PHE A 210 -0.26 4.06 -11.07
C PHE A 210 0.02 4.87 -9.80
N LEU A 211 1.31 5.08 -9.49
CA LEU A 211 1.73 5.88 -8.35
C LEU A 211 2.31 7.20 -8.85
N THR A 212 1.68 8.32 -8.50
CA THR A 212 2.22 9.64 -8.82
C THR A 212 2.99 10.19 -7.63
N LEU A 213 4.27 10.51 -7.84
CA LEU A 213 5.12 11.22 -6.88
C LEU A 213 5.25 12.68 -7.33
N SER A 214 4.97 13.60 -6.42
CA SER A 214 5.20 15.04 -6.58
C SER A 214 6.24 15.51 -5.55
N ASN A 215 7.40 16.00 -6.01
CA ASN A 215 8.40 16.59 -5.11
C ASN A 215 8.01 18.04 -4.87
N VAL A 216 7.47 18.33 -3.68
CA VAL A 216 6.99 19.66 -3.30
C VAL A 216 8.07 20.48 -2.59
N GLY A 217 9.23 19.88 -2.34
CA GLY A 217 10.35 20.51 -1.64
C GLY A 217 10.09 20.72 -0.15
N MET A 218 11.06 21.37 0.48
CA MET A 218 11.12 21.56 1.91
C MET A 218 11.02 23.07 2.22
N ILE A 219 9.93 23.51 2.85
CA ILE A 219 9.76 24.90 3.28
C ILE A 219 10.56 25.20 4.56
N MET A 220 10.76 24.18 5.40
CA MET A 220 11.56 24.24 6.63
C MET A 220 13.06 24.22 6.35
N ARG A 221 13.46 23.57 5.25
CA ARG A 221 14.83 23.51 4.74
C ARG A 221 14.91 23.96 3.27
N PRO A 222 14.64 25.25 2.97
CA PRO A 222 14.61 25.76 1.60
C PRO A 222 15.98 25.78 0.92
N ASP A 223 17.05 25.49 1.67
CA ASP A 223 18.41 25.32 1.19
C ASP A 223 18.69 23.91 0.63
N LEU A 224 17.83 22.93 0.93
CA LEU A 224 17.93 21.56 0.43
C LEU A 224 17.16 21.43 -0.88
N PHE A 225 17.88 21.10 -1.96
CA PHE A 225 17.33 20.89 -3.30
C PHE A 225 17.33 19.43 -3.69
N GLU A 226 16.87 18.59 -2.77
CA GLU A 226 16.96 17.15 -2.93
C GLU A 226 15.94 16.62 -3.92
N GLN A 227 16.39 15.59 -4.62
CA GLN A 227 15.52 14.82 -5.49
C GLN A 227 14.90 13.68 -4.70
N HIS A 228 13.82 13.11 -5.21
CA HIS A 228 13.24 11.89 -4.65
C HIS A 228 12.90 10.88 -5.73
N THR A 229 12.87 9.62 -5.32
CA THR A 229 12.45 8.46 -6.13
C THR A 229 11.52 7.56 -5.32
N VAL A 230 10.92 6.57 -5.97
CA VAL A 230 10.17 5.51 -5.31
C VAL A 230 10.72 4.17 -5.77
N HIS A 231 11.34 3.44 -4.84
CA HIS A 231 11.81 2.08 -5.04
C HIS A 231 10.94 1.10 -4.27
N PHE A 232 10.51 0.01 -4.93
CA PHE A 232 9.75 -1.07 -4.28
C PHE A 232 10.69 -2.24 -3.99
N HIS A 233 10.98 -2.45 -2.71
CA HIS A 233 11.96 -3.44 -2.28
C HIS A 233 11.37 -4.85 -2.33
N GLY A 234 12.09 -5.77 -2.99
CA GLY A 234 11.63 -7.14 -3.23
C GLY A 234 10.64 -7.27 -4.39
N TYR A 235 10.24 -6.15 -5.01
CA TYR A 235 9.27 -6.11 -6.09
C TYR A 235 9.94 -6.40 -7.45
N PRO A 236 9.50 -7.43 -8.20
CA PRO A 236 10.01 -7.67 -9.55
C PRO A 236 9.47 -6.62 -10.52
N ASN A 237 10.21 -5.53 -10.71
CA ASN A 237 9.84 -4.47 -11.64
C ASN A 237 9.91 -4.93 -13.10
N ALA A 238 8.94 -4.50 -13.92
CA ALA A 238 8.89 -4.84 -15.34
C ALA A 238 10.02 -4.18 -16.16
N SER A 239 10.62 -3.11 -15.64
CA SER A 239 11.72 -2.36 -16.24
C SER A 239 12.52 -1.64 -15.17
N SER A 240 13.84 -1.59 -15.34
CA SER A 240 14.74 -0.80 -14.47
C SER A 240 14.45 0.71 -14.51
N PHE A 241 13.67 1.17 -15.48
CA PHE A 241 13.25 2.57 -15.62
C PHE A 241 12.22 3.01 -14.56
N TYR A 242 11.48 2.07 -13.96
CA TYR A 242 10.52 2.32 -12.88
C TYR A 242 10.99 1.69 -11.56
N ASP A 243 12.27 1.35 -11.43
CA ASP A 243 12.79 0.68 -10.25
C ASP A 243 13.04 1.63 -9.07
N GLY A 244 13.14 2.93 -9.33
CA GLY A 244 13.38 3.94 -8.30
C GLY A 244 14.82 4.09 -7.88
N VAL A 245 15.74 3.29 -8.41
CA VAL A 245 17.19 3.44 -8.19
C VAL A 245 17.72 4.51 -9.17
N PRO A 246 18.25 5.65 -8.70
CA PRO A 246 18.56 6.81 -9.54
C PRO A 246 19.61 6.57 -10.64
N ASP A 247 20.40 5.50 -10.54
CA ASP A 247 21.37 5.12 -11.57
C ASP A 247 20.70 4.58 -12.85
N ALA A 248 19.49 4.03 -12.72
CA ALA A 248 18.73 3.39 -13.81
C ALA A 248 17.33 3.99 -14.02
N THR A 249 16.78 4.60 -12.98
CA THR A 249 15.51 5.33 -12.95
C THR A 249 15.80 6.83 -12.86
N TRP A 250 14.89 7.67 -13.34
CA TRP A 250 14.97 9.12 -13.14
C TRP A 250 14.70 9.50 -11.67
N ALA A 251 15.20 10.64 -11.24
CA ALA A 251 14.86 11.25 -9.96
C ALA A 251 14.22 12.62 -10.20
N ILE A 252 13.22 12.98 -9.41
CA ILE A 252 12.48 14.22 -9.62
C ILE A 252 13.00 15.37 -8.76
N ASN A 253 13.25 16.50 -9.42
CA ASN A 253 13.57 17.75 -8.74
C ASN A 253 12.32 18.34 -8.06
N ILE A 254 12.55 19.27 -7.13
CA ILE A 254 11.52 20.10 -6.52
C ILE A 254 10.67 20.79 -7.59
N GLY A 255 9.35 20.79 -7.39
CA GLY A 255 8.36 21.27 -8.34
C GLY A 255 8.09 20.30 -9.50
N GLY A 256 8.65 19.09 -9.47
CA GLY A 256 8.41 18.06 -10.47
C GLY A 256 7.39 17.02 -10.00
N SER A 257 6.59 16.52 -10.94
CA SER A 257 5.71 15.37 -10.73
C SER A 257 5.92 14.32 -11.80
N VAL A 258 5.65 13.07 -11.45
CA VAL A 258 5.88 11.91 -12.32
C VAL A 258 5.04 10.72 -11.86
N THR A 259 4.57 9.92 -12.81
CA THR A 259 3.79 8.72 -12.53
C THR A 259 4.60 7.47 -12.85
N TYR A 260 4.76 6.61 -11.85
CA TYR A 260 5.25 5.25 -12.00
C TYR A 260 4.12 4.33 -12.46
N TYR A 261 4.45 3.36 -13.31
CA TYR A 261 3.55 2.28 -13.69
C TYR A 261 4.12 0.96 -13.21
N TYR A 262 3.31 0.24 -12.43
CA TYR A 262 3.63 -1.07 -11.92
C TYR A 262 2.56 -2.07 -12.32
N LEU A 263 3.00 -3.28 -12.64
CA LEU A 263 2.11 -4.42 -12.73
C LEU A 263 2.29 -5.23 -11.46
N ALA A 264 1.19 -5.51 -10.75
CA ALA A 264 1.23 -6.20 -9.48
C ALA A 264 2.00 -7.53 -9.58
N PRO A 265 2.95 -7.80 -8.66
CA PRO A 265 3.81 -8.95 -8.67
C PRO A 265 3.08 -10.13 -8.03
N ASP A 266 3.83 -11.08 -7.48
CA ASP A 266 3.25 -12.15 -6.67
C ASP A 266 2.68 -11.64 -5.34
N ALA A 267 1.75 -12.38 -4.76
CA ALA A 267 1.20 -12.07 -3.44
C ALA A 267 2.28 -12.10 -2.35
N GLY A 268 2.21 -11.16 -1.43
CA GLY A 268 3.13 -11.08 -0.30
C GLY A 268 3.27 -9.67 0.26
N THR A 269 4.09 -9.55 1.29
CA THR A 269 4.37 -8.27 1.96
C THR A 269 5.76 -7.76 1.57
N TYR A 270 5.81 -6.52 1.11
CA TYR A 270 6.96 -5.77 0.63
C TYR A 270 7.06 -4.46 1.40
N PHE A 271 8.01 -3.61 1.01
CA PHE A 271 8.09 -2.22 1.45
C PHE A 271 8.62 -1.38 0.29
N TRP A 272 8.51 -0.08 0.43
CA TRP A 272 8.91 0.89 -0.56
C TRP A 272 9.57 2.08 0.12
N HIS A 273 10.52 2.71 -0.58
CA HIS A 273 11.29 3.80 -0.02
C HIS A 273 11.92 4.70 -1.08
N CYS A 274 12.42 5.87 -0.66
CA CYS A 274 13.27 6.70 -1.50
C CYS A 274 14.66 6.07 -1.67
N HIS A 275 15.28 6.25 -2.83
CA HIS A 275 16.64 5.78 -3.10
C HIS A 275 17.64 6.92 -3.33
N ILE A 276 17.25 8.15 -3.02
CA ILE A 276 18.17 9.29 -2.86
C ILE A 276 18.66 9.28 -1.41
N THR A 277 19.98 9.43 -1.24
CA THR A 277 20.68 9.39 0.08
C THR A 277 20.02 8.43 1.09
N PRO A 278 19.89 7.13 0.77
CA PRO A 278 18.89 6.27 1.43
C PRO A 278 18.93 6.25 2.96
N PRO A 279 20.08 6.17 3.65
CA PRO A 279 20.08 6.14 5.11
C PRO A 279 19.41 7.37 5.74
N GLU A 280 19.58 8.55 5.15
CA GLU A 280 18.93 9.79 5.61
C GLU A 280 17.44 9.76 5.25
N HIS A 281 17.08 9.54 3.98
CA HIS A 281 15.69 9.62 3.53
C HIS A 281 14.79 8.58 4.20
N LEU A 282 15.30 7.36 4.45
CA LEU A 282 14.55 6.32 5.16
C LEU A 282 14.35 6.70 6.62
N GLN A 283 15.39 7.21 7.29
CA GLN A 283 15.30 7.62 8.69
C GLN A 283 14.33 8.79 8.85
N MET A 284 14.34 9.74 7.92
CA MET A 284 13.49 10.93 7.90
C MET A 284 12.02 10.66 7.53
N GLY A 285 11.67 9.42 7.18
CA GLY A 285 10.28 8.96 6.97
C GLY A 285 9.90 8.63 5.53
N MET A 286 10.82 8.65 4.57
CA MET A 286 10.56 8.26 3.17
C MET A 286 10.60 6.74 2.97
N VAL A 287 9.86 6.01 3.82
CA VAL A 287 9.78 4.55 3.82
C VAL A 287 8.41 4.09 4.33
N GLY A 288 7.82 3.09 3.68
CA GLY A 288 6.53 2.55 4.07
C GLY A 288 6.30 1.14 3.53
N GLN A 289 5.22 0.52 3.97
CA GLN A 289 4.85 -0.83 3.58
C GLN A 289 4.05 -0.85 2.28
N LEU A 290 4.28 -1.91 1.51
CA LEU A 290 3.52 -2.29 0.32
C LEU A 290 3.10 -3.75 0.47
N TYR A 291 1.85 -4.12 0.20
CA TYR A 291 1.53 -5.55 0.12
C TYR A 291 0.54 -5.89 -0.99
N VAL A 292 0.63 -7.14 -1.46
CA VAL A 292 -0.08 -7.63 -2.62
C VAL A 292 -0.96 -8.79 -2.20
N ARG A 293 -2.26 -8.65 -2.42
CA ARG A 293 -3.26 -9.66 -2.06
C ARG A 293 -3.38 -10.73 -3.16
N PRO A 294 -3.53 -12.01 -2.80
CA PRO A 294 -3.48 -13.11 -3.76
C PRO A 294 -4.69 -13.17 -4.69
N ARG A 295 -4.48 -13.64 -5.92
CA ARG A 295 -5.51 -14.02 -6.89
C ARG A 295 -6.57 -14.93 -6.27
N GLN A 296 -6.15 -15.77 -5.33
CA GLN A 296 -7.05 -16.66 -4.60
C GLN A 296 -8.22 -15.93 -3.93
N ASN A 297 -8.06 -14.67 -3.49
CA ASN A 297 -9.15 -13.84 -2.94
C ASN A 297 -10.25 -13.54 -3.95
N ARG A 298 -9.92 -13.56 -5.26
CA ARG A 298 -10.84 -13.29 -6.36
C ARG A 298 -11.41 -14.57 -6.98
N THR A 299 -11.17 -15.74 -6.37
CA THR A 299 -11.75 -17.01 -6.81
C THR A 299 -13.27 -16.96 -6.68
N VAL A 300 -14.00 -17.58 -7.62
CA VAL A 300 -15.46 -17.63 -7.54
C VAL A 300 -15.88 -18.52 -6.35
N PRO A 301 -16.78 -18.06 -5.46
CA PRO A 301 -17.30 -18.88 -4.36
C PRO A 301 -17.88 -20.21 -4.84
N GLY A 302 -17.64 -21.28 -4.08
CA GLY A 302 -18.01 -22.65 -4.44
C GLY A 302 -16.96 -23.38 -5.29
N THR A 303 -15.85 -22.73 -5.64
CA THR A 303 -14.74 -23.35 -6.37
C THR A 303 -13.69 -23.91 -5.43
N ASP A 304 -13.10 -25.03 -5.81
CA ASP A 304 -11.93 -25.58 -5.16
C ASP A 304 -10.69 -24.70 -5.41
N VAL A 305 -10.02 -24.27 -4.32
CA VAL A 305 -8.81 -23.42 -4.43
C VAL A 305 -7.62 -24.18 -5.00
N TYR A 306 -7.54 -25.50 -4.81
CA TYR A 306 -6.51 -26.33 -5.41
C TYR A 306 -6.65 -26.36 -6.93
N GLN A 307 -7.87 -26.56 -7.42
CA GLN A 307 -8.14 -26.59 -8.86
C GLN A 307 -7.96 -25.21 -9.51
N THR A 308 -8.26 -24.15 -8.77
CA THR A 308 -7.96 -22.77 -9.19
C THR A 308 -6.45 -22.54 -9.30
N SER A 309 -5.68 -22.95 -8.28
CA SER A 309 -4.22 -22.86 -8.29
C SER A 309 -3.61 -23.69 -9.44
N LEU A 310 -4.10 -24.90 -9.71
CA LEU A 310 -3.71 -25.69 -10.88
C LEU A 310 -3.94 -24.96 -12.22
N ASN A 311 -5.01 -24.18 -12.32
CA ASN A 311 -5.27 -23.38 -13.51
C ASN A 311 -4.34 -22.17 -13.59
N GLN A 312 -3.98 -21.56 -12.46
CA GLN A 312 -2.96 -20.51 -12.40
C GLN A 312 -1.60 -21.02 -12.91
N GLN A 313 -1.23 -22.26 -12.59
CA GLN A 313 0.02 -22.86 -13.10
C GLN A 313 0.06 -23.04 -14.62
N LYS A 314 -1.03 -22.80 -15.36
CA LYS A 314 -1.03 -22.78 -16.83
C LYS A 314 -0.67 -21.40 -17.39
N ASP A 315 -0.72 -20.35 -16.58
CA ASP A 315 -0.29 -19.01 -16.97
C ASP A 315 1.23 -18.92 -16.96
N LEU A 316 1.87 -18.90 -18.14
CA LEU A 316 3.32 -18.87 -18.24
C LEU A 316 4.00 -17.67 -17.56
N ARG A 317 3.26 -16.61 -17.21
CA ARG A 317 3.80 -15.43 -16.51
C ARG A 317 4.06 -15.71 -15.03
N THR A 318 3.23 -16.53 -14.41
CA THR A 318 3.20 -16.76 -12.95
C THR A 318 3.24 -18.23 -12.59
N ALA A 319 3.24 -19.11 -13.59
CA ALA A 319 3.45 -20.53 -13.40
C ALA A 319 4.79 -20.73 -12.70
N CYS A 320 4.72 -21.40 -11.56
CA CYS A 320 5.84 -22.13 -11.00
C CYS A 320 6.10 -23.31 -11.92
N ASN A 321 6.69 -23.02 -13.07
CA ASN A 321 7.15 -24.00 -14.03
C ASN A 321 8.52 -24.42 -13.57
N PRO A 322 8.67 -25.59 -12.92
CA PRO A 322 9.98 -26.07 -12.58
C PRO A 322 10.80 -26.31 -13.87
N GLY A 323 11.56 -25.33 -14.35
CA GLY A 323 12.77 -25.55 -15.17
C GLY A 323 12.69 -25.35 -16.68
N LEU A 324 13.72 -24.68 -17.20
CA LEU A 324 14.35 -24.91 -18.50
C LEU A 324 15.89 -24.82 -18.33
N PRO A 325 16.72 -25.78 -18.79
CA PRO A 325 16.51 -27.22 -18.92
C PRO A 325 17.41 -28.04 -17.96
N ALA A 326 16.85 -29.04 -17.28
CA ALA A 326 17.61 -30.20 -16.81
C ALA A 326 17.67 -31.23 -17.96
N VAL A 327 18.81 -31.90 -18.09
CA VAL A 327 19.31 -32.68 -19.25
C VAL A 327 18.47 -33.94 -19.62
N SER A 328 17.17 -34.01 -19.31
CA SER A 328 16.36 -35.24 -19.45
C SER A 328 14.87 -35.06 -19.80
N GLY A 329 14.43 -33.89 -20.30
CA GLY A 329 13.05 -33.74 -20.79
C GLY A 329 11.97 -33.89 -19.70
N GLN A 330 12.34 -33.72 -18.43
CA GLN A 330 11.42 -33.52 -17.32
C GLN A 330 11.78 -32.16 -16.69
N PRO A 331 10.80 -31.26 -16.49
CA PRO A 331 11.02 -29.97 -15.83
C PRO A 331 11.58 -30.20 -14.39
N GLY A 332 12.64 -29.49 -13.97
CA GLY A 332 13.25 -29.58 -12.62
C GLY A 332 12.96 -28.34 -11.77
N PRO A 333 12.89 -28.41 -10.42
CA PRO A 333 12.23 -27.42 -9.53
C PRO A 333 12.56 -25.94 -9.81
N ASP A 334 11.53 -25.09 -9.88
CA ASP A 334 11.70 -23.63 -9.99
C ASP A 334 11.92 -23.08 -8.59
N ILE A 335 13.19 -22.85 -8.29
CA ILE A 335 13.61 -22.38 -6.98
C ILE A 335 13.11 -20.97 -6.66
N LEU A 336 12.70 -20.19 -7.66
CA LEU A 336 12.18 -18.82 -7.49
C LEU A 336 10.66 -18.75 -7.37
N CYS A 337 9.98 -19.90 -7.49
CA CYS A 337 8.53 -20.02 -7.33
C CYS A 337 8.05 -19.42 -6.00
N SER A 338 7.14 -18.45 -6.10
CA SER A 338 6.52 -17.77 -4.97
C SER A 338 5.38 -18.55 -4.32
N ALA A 339 4.71 -19.40 -5.08
CA ALA A 339 3.54 -20.15 -4.63
C ALA A 339 3.58 -21.62 -5.10
N PRO A 340 4.42 -22.49 -4.50
CA PRO A 340 4.43 -23.90 -4.83
C PRO A 340 3.05 -24.54 -4.58
N MET A 341 2.62 -25.45 -5.45
CA MET A 341 1.38 -26.20 -5.24
C MET A 341 1.45 -27.04 -3.95
N PRO A 342 0.36 -27.17 -3.18
CA PRO A 342 0.34 -28.08 -2.04
C PRO A 342 0.48 -29.54 -2.53
N ALA A 343 1.07 -30.40 -1.70
CA ALA A 343 1.40 -31.79 -2.05
C ALA A 343 0.18 -32.64 -2.44
N LYS A 344 -1.01 -32.24 -1.97
CA LYS A 344 -2.29 -32.91 -2.26
C LYS A 344 -3.42 -31.90 -2.24
N ASP A 345 -4.45 -32.22 -3.02
CA ASP A 345 -5.74 -31.57 -2.91
C ASP A 345 -6.41 -31.94 -1.57
N VAL A 346 -6.82 -30.93 -0.81
CA VAL A 346 -7.55 -31.09 0.46
C VAL A 346 -9.05 -30.83 0.30
N GLY A 347 -9.52 -30.50 -0.90
CA GLY A 347 -10.92 -30.20 -1.20
C GLY A 347 -11.41 -28.91 -0.57
N PHE A 348 -10.52 -27.92 -0.35
CA PHE A 348 -10.91 -26.67 0.30
C PHE A 348 -11.71 -25.80 -0.68
N ILE A 349 -12.97 -25.53 -0.33
CA ILE A 349 -13.88 -24.75 -1.16
C ILE A 349 -13.85 -23.29 -0.74
N HIS A 350 -13.51 -22.41 -1.67
CA HIS A 350 -13.58 -20.97 -1.47
C HIS A 350 -15.02 -20.52 -1.17
N GLN A 351 -15.18 -19.63 -0.20
CA GLN A 351 -16.47 -19.03 0.16
C GLN A 351 -16.40 -17.52 -0.03
N ALA A 352 -17.56 -16.91 -0.29
CA ALA A 352 -17.66 -15.46 -0.42
C ALA A 352 -17.09 -14.76 0.83
N GLY A 353 -16.23 -13.78 0.62
CA GLY A 353 -15.57 -13.02 1.68
C GLY A 353 -14.33 -13.67 2.29
N TYR A 354 -13.95 -14.90 1.90
CA TYR A 354 -12.68 -15.48 2.36
C TYR A 354 -11.50 -14.75 1.73
N LYS A 355 -10.52 -14.42 2.57
CA LYS A 355 -9.25 -13.81 2.17
C LYS A 355 -8.10 -14.70 2.61
N TYR A 356 -6.99 -14.63 1.89
CA TYR A 356 -5.79 -15.44 2.09
C TYR A 356 -4.56 -14.57 2.03
N VAL A 357 -3.50 -14.96 2.73
CA VAL A 357 -2.21 -14.26 2.66
C VAL A 357 -1.52 -14.54 1.33
N TYR A 358 -1.58 -15.79 0.85
CA TYR A 358 -0.91 -16.26 -0.37
C TYR A 358 -1.85 -17.12 -1.25
N ASN A 359 -1.42 -17.40 -2.48
CA ASN A 359 -2.04 -18.42 -3.35
C ASN A 359 -1.70 -19.84 -2.86
N ASP A 360 -2.19 -20.19 -1.67
CA ASP A 360 -1.81 -21.44 -0.99
C ASP A 360 -2.43 -22.70 -1.59
N GLY A 361 -3.49 -22.60 -2.41
CA GLY A 361 -4.16 -23.74 -3.03
C GLY A 361 -4.73 -24.78 -2.06
N ASP A 362 -4.73 -24.53 -0.75
CA ASP A 362 -5.23 -25.43 0.29
C ASP A 362 -6.05 -24.72 1.38
N GLY A 363 -6.16 -23.39 1.31
CA GLY A 363 -6.89 -22.53 2.24
C GLY A 363 -6.21 -22.32 3.59
N SER A 364 -4.99 -22.83 3.78
CA SER A 364 -4.29 -22.81 5.08
C SER A 364 -3.92 -21.40 5.57
N THR A 365 -3.71 -20.45 4.66
CA THR A 365 -3.37 -19.04 4.91
C THR A 365 -4.59 -18.13 5.03
N ARG A 366 -5.79 -18.70 5.15
CA ARG A 366 -7.05 -17.94 5.25
C ARG A 366 -7.11 -17.05 6.49
N TYR A 367 -7.59 -15.82 6.36
CA TYR A 367 -7.80 -14.86 7.45
C TYR A 367 -9.15 -14.12 7.37
N ASP A 368 -9.53 -13.44 8.46
CA ASP A 368 -10.71 -12.55 8.56
C ASP A 368 -10.33 -11.08 8.43
N ILE A 369 -9.30 -10.66 9.19
CA ILE A 369 -8.83 -9.27 9.25
C ILE A 369 -7.38 -9.17 8.77
N ASP A 370 -7.08 -8.09 8.06
CA ASP A 370 -5.78 -7.80 7.43
C ASP A 370 -5.14 -6.65 8.21
N VAL A 371 -4.03 -6.90 8.90
CA VAL A 371 -3.43 -5.92 9.80
C VAL A 371 -1.98 -5.62 9.36
N PRO A 372 -1.74 -4.48 8.69
CA PRO A 372 -0.39 -4.00 8.43
C PRO A 372 0.31 -3.59 9.73
N ILE A 373 1.53 -4.10 9.95
CA ILE A 373 2.40 -3.72 11.07
C ILE A 373 3.76 -3.29 10.53
N GLN A 374 3.99 -1.99 10.56
CA GLN A 374 5.22 -1.34 10.11
C GLN A 374 6.06 -1.02 11.33
N ILE A 375 7.24 -1.61 11.41
CA ILE A 375 8.18 -1.41 12.51
C ILE A 375 9.21 -0.38 12.05
N HIS A 376 9.46 0.64 12.86
CA HIS A 376 10.44 1.67 12.54
C HIS A 376 11.08 2.24 13.82
N GLY A 377 12.35 2.58 13.75
CA GLY A 377 13.21 3.11 14.79
C GLY A 377 13.55 4.54 14.44
N PHE A 378 13.46 5.40 15.45
CA PHE A 378 13.51 6.83 15.25
C PHE A 378 14.57 7.46 16.16
N ASP A 379 15.58 8.06 15.53
CA ASP A 379 16.66 8.80 16.18
C ASP A 379 16.32 10.31 16.19
N PRO A 380 15.88 10.87 17.33
CA PRO A 380 15.51 12.28 17.41
C PRO A 380 16.69 13.23 17.20
N ASN A 381 17.92 12.79 17.51
CA ASN A 381 19.11 13.61 17.31
C ASN A 381 19.49 13.65 15.83
N PHE A 382 19.33 12.53 15.10
CA PHE A 382 19.51 12.51 13.65
C PHE A 382 18.56 13.51 12.98
N HIS A 383 17.27 13.48 13.33
CA HIS A 383 16.27 14.42 12.79
C HIS A 383 16.52 15.87 13.17
N PHE A 384 16.94 16.13 14.42
CA PHE A 384 17.35 17.47 14.83
C PHE A 384 18.55 17.97 14.01
N VAL A 385 19.56 17.10 13.82
CA VAL A 385 20.74 17.43 13.01
C VAL A 385 20.34 17.67 11.57
N GLY A 386 19.46 16.84 10.98
CA GLY A 386 18.91 16.99 9.64
C GLY A 386 18.02 18.22 9.45
N MET A 387 17.49 18.80 10.53
CA MET A 387 16.88 20.13 10.51
C MET A 387 17.92 21.27 10.62
N THR A 388 19.15 20.97 11.05
CA THR A 388 20.25 21.94 11.15
C THR A 388 21.25 21.77 10.00
N PHE A 389 22.05 22.79 9.70
CA PHE A 389 22.99 22.78 8.57
C PHE A 389 24.23 21.88 8.76
N ASN A 390 24.15 20.85 9.61
CA ASN A 390 25.27 20.01 10.00
C ASN A 390 25.24 18.68 9.25
N PRO A 391 26.40 18.11 8.87
CA PRO A 391 26.45 16.80 8.25
C PRO A 391 26.03 15.72 9.25
N GLU A 392 25.18 14.81 8.79
CA GLU A 392 24.66 13.70 9.58
C GLU A 392 25.68 12.57 9.70
N GLY A 393 25.96 12.15 10.94
CA GLY A 393 26.87 11.05 11.22
C GLY A 393 26.12 9.71 11.23
N PHE A 394 25.99 9.04 10.09
CA PHE A 394 25.28 7.74 10.02
C PHE A 394 25.81 6.67 10.99
N ALA A 395 27.11 6.69 11.31
CA ALA A 395 27.73 5.76 12.24
C ALA A 395 27.30 6.00 13.70
N ASP A 396 26.80 7.19 14.01
CA ASP A 396 26.39 7.63 15.35
C ASP A 396 24.88 7.52 15.55
N MET A 397 24.13 7.03 14.56
CA MET A 397 22.67 6.84 14.65
C MET A 397 22.31 5.93 15.83
N LYS A 398 21.35 6.38 16.64
CA LYS A 398 20.84 5.70 17.83
C LYS A 398 19.35 5.96 17.94
N ASP A 399 18.55 4.98 17.57
CA ASP A 399 17.11 5.05 17.73
C ASP A 399 16.74 5.16 19.23
N LYS A 400 15.76 6.03 19.52
CA LYS A 400 15.27 6.32 20.88
C LYS A 400 13.77 6.14 21.01
N TYR A 401 13.05 6.26 19.92
CA TYR A 401 11.64 5.91 19.84
C TYR A 401 11.50 4.76 18.88
N PHE A 402 10.69 3.77 19.26
CA PHE A 402 10.45 2.61 18.45
C PHE A 402 8.96 2.50 18.20
N LEU A 403 8.61 2.34 16.93
CA LEU A 403 7.30 2.66 16.39
C LEU A 403 6.64 1.43 15.81
N LEU A 404 5.35 1.23 16.14
CA LEU A 404 4.43 0.36 15.40
C LEU A 404 3.44 1.25 14.66
N ASN A 405 3.47 1.21 13.33
CA ASN A 405 2.67 2.09 12.47
C ASN A 405 2.89 3.57 12.79
N GLY A 406 4.14 3.93 13.13
CA GLY A 406 4.54 5.30 13.41
C GLY A 406 4.35 5.71 14.87
N ARG A 407 3.82 4.84 15.72
CA ARG A 407 3.43 5.16 17.10
C ARG A 407 4.23 4.34 18.11
N SER A 408 4.71 4.97 19.17
CA SER A 408 5.18 4.23 20.35
C SER A 408 4.04 4.04 21.36
N TYR A 409 4.09 2.98 22.16
CA TYR A 409 3.14 2.81 23.26
C TYR A 409 3.24 3.98 24.26
N PRO A 410 2.13 4.49 24.84
CA PRO A 410 0.75 4.00 24.75
C PRO A 410 -0.06 4.52 23.55
N ASP A 411 0.53 5.29 22.64
CA ASP A 411 -0.21 5.86 21.49
C ASP A 411 -0.66 4.80 20.46
N THR A 412 -0.06 3.62 20.49
CA THR A 412 -0.51 2.43 19.73
C THR A 412 -1.89 1.93 20.15
N VAL A 413 -2.31 2.21 21.39
CA VAL A 413 -3.61 1.81 21.96
C VAL A 413 -4.50 2.99 22.30
N GLY A 414 -4.14 4.21 21.89
CA GLY A 414 -4.91 5.44 22.10
C GLY A 414 -6.22 5.46 21.30
N ILE A 415 -7.16 4.58 21.60
CA ILE A 415 -8.48 4.51 20.95
C ILE A 415 -9.54 4.59 22.06
N PRO A 416 -10.63 5.35 21.94
CA PRO A 416 -11.63 5.45 23.01
C PRO A 416 -12.41 4.13 23.20
N PRO A 417 -12.81 3.76 24.43
CA PRO A 417 -13.70 2.61 24.65
C PRO A 417 -15.02 2.75 23.88
N GLY A 418 -15.50 1.65 23.30
CA GLY A 418 -16.69 1.64 22.45
C GLY A 418 -16.45 2.02 20.98
N ALA A 419 -15.24 2.50 20.63
CA ALA A 419 -14.82 2.65 19.24
C ALA A 419 -14.88 1.31 18.49
N THR A 420 -15.12 1.38 17.18
CA THR A 420 -15.09 0.19 16.32
C THR A 420 -13.72 0.06 15.67
N VAL A 421 -13.03 -1.05 15.94
CA VAL A 421 -11.73 -1.42 15.36
C VAL A 421 -11.85 -2.82 14.79
N ASP A 422 -11.32 -3.06 13.60
CA ASP A 422 -11.40 -4.36 12.90
C ASP A 422 -12.83 -4.93 12.76
N GLY A 423 -13.83 -4.04 12.68
CA GLY A 423 -15.25 -4.38 12.58
C GLY A 423 -15.92 -4.69 13.92
N HIS A 424 -15.25 -4.47 15.05
CA HIS A 424 -15.74 -4.78 16.39
C HIS A 424 -15.70 -3.60 17.34
N ALA A 425 -16.76 -3.42 18.13
CA ALA A 425 -16.78 -2.42 19.18
C ALA A 425 -15.91 -2.86 20.37
N LEU A 426 -14.98 -1.99 20.79
CA LEU A 426 -14.17 -2.22 21.99
C LEU A 426 -15.06 -2.30 23.23
N PRO A 427 -14.80 -3.23 24.18
CA PRO A 427 -15.58 -3.32 25.41
C PRO A 427 -15.53 -2.03 26.22
N ALA A 428 -16.65 -1.61 26.80
CA ALA A 428 -16.69 -0.43 27.69
C ALA A 428 -15.79 -0.56 28.93
N SER A 429 -15.44 -1.80 29.32
CA SER A 429 -14.53 -2.11 30.42
C SER A 429 -13.06 -2.10 30.01
N TRP A 430 -12.75 -2.02 28.72
CA TRP A 430 -11.37 -1.90 28.25
C TRP A 430 -10.89 -0.47 28.53
N THR A 431 -9.73 -0.37 29.17
CA THR A 431 -9.18 0.89 29.71
C THR A 431 -7.83 1.27 29.11
N GLY A 432 -7.33 0.48 28.15
CA GLY A 432 -6.02 0.67 27.52
C GLY A 432 -5.84 2.05 26.90
N GLY A 433 -6.88 2.62 26.29
CA GLY A 433 -6.80 3.90 25.58
C GLY A 433 -6.96 5.18 26.39
N VAL A 434 -7.14 5.13 27.72
CA VAL A 434 -7.38 6.35 28.54
C VAL A 434 -6.23 6.66 29.50
N SER A 435 -5.26 5.76 29.65
CA SER A 435 -4.10 5.92 30.54
C SER A 435 -2.90 6.44 29.76
N GLY A 436 -2.94 7.70 29.31
CA GLY A 436 -1.74 8.43 28.87
C GLY A 436 -1.66 8.82 27.39
N ALA A 437 -2.45 8.21 26.49
CA ALA A 437 -2.53 8.67 25.10
C ALA A 437 -3.33 9.99 25.02
N THR A 438 -2.69 11.09 24.61
CA THR A 438 -3.30 12.43 24.64
C THR A 438 -3.68 12.98 23.27
N ASN A 439 -3.28 12.33 22.17
CA ASN A 439 -3.30 12.91 20.82
C ASN A 439 -4.08 12.19 19.68
N PRO A 440 -4.80 11.07 19.88
CA PRO A 440 -5.56 10.46 18.79
C PRO A 440 -6.87 11.23 18.54
N ASP A 441 -7.18 11.49 17.27
CA ASP A 441 -8.46 12.05 16.84
C ASP A 441 -9.61 11.09 17.22
N PRO A 442 -10.70 11.57 17.84
CA PRO A 442 -11.74 10.70 18.40
C PRO A 442 -12.60 10.00 17.35
N ASN A 443 -12.59 10.46 16.09
CA ASN A 443 -13.40 9.89 15.02
C ASN A 443 -12.59 8.95 14.12
N THR A 444 -11.36 9.35 13.82
CA THR A 444 -10.47 8.66 12.88
C THR A 444 -9.39 7.83 13.57
N TYR A 445 -9.15 8.05 14.88
CA TYR A 445 -8.09 7.43 15.68
C TYR A 445 -6.66 7.72 15.18
N ALA A 446 -6.52 8.56 14.16
CA ALA A 446 -5.25 9.07 13.66
C ALA A 446 -4.58 9.98 14.67
N ILE A 447 -3.25 9.94 14.77
CA ILE A 447 -2.51 10.96 15.52
C ILE A 447 -2.18 12.11 14.60
N SER A 448 -2.48 13.31 15.09
CA SER A 448 -2.22 14.55 14.37
C SER A 448 -1.16 15.36 15.08
N THR A 449 -0.28 15.99 14.30
CA THR A 449 0.79 16.84 14.80
C THR A 449 0.54 18.27 14.33
N THR A 450 0.72 19.23 15.24
CA THR A 450 0.67 20.64 14.88
C THR A 450 1.95 21.01 14.16
N ASP A 451 1.81 21.49 12.94
CA ASP A 451 2.95 21.91 12.12
C ASP A 451 3.32 23.38 12.40
N THR A 452 4.38 23.83 11.74
CA THR A 452 4.98 25.17 11.88
C THR A 452 4.09 26.32 11.43
N ASP A 453 3.09 26.04 10.59
CA ASP A 453 2.03 26.97 10.22
C ASP A 453 0.84 26.97 11.20
N ASN A 454 0.97 26.26 12.32
CA ASN A 454 0.01 26.17 13.41
C ASN A 454 -1.28 25.39 13.06
N ASN A 455 -1.25 24.61 11.97
CA ASN A 455 -2.33 23.69 11.58
C ASN A 455 -2.01 22.25 12.01
N ASN A 456 -3.02 21.48 12.41
CA ASN A 456 -2.85 20.14 12.99
C ASN A 456 -3.07 19.01 11.98
N ARG A 457 -2.03 18.39 11.42
CA ARG A 457 -2.15 17.42 10.32
C ARG A 457 -2.00 15.99 10.79
N PRO A 458 -2.70 15.01 10.19
CA PRO A 458 -2.41 13.60 10.43
C PRO A 458 -0.94 13.31 10.08
N SER A 459 -0.20 12.69 11.00
CA SER A 459 1.25 12.39 10.84
C SER A 459 1.57 10.90 11.06
N GLN A 460 0.81 10.24 11.94
CA GLN A 460 0.88 8.80 12.20
C GLN A 460 -0.53 8.19 12.04
N PRO A 461 -1.11 8.19 10.82
CA PRO A 461 -2.54 7.95 10.62
C PRO A 461 -2.98 6.50 10.86
N LEU A 462 -2.07 5.52 10.76
CA LEU A 462 -2.42 4.09 10.77
C LEU A 462 -2.44 3.52 12.20
N PRO A 463 -3.55 2.90 12.68
CA PRO A 463 -3.59 2.27 14.00
C PRO A 463 -2.84 0.93 14.01
N SER A 464 -2.41 0.48 15.20
CA SER A 464 -1.75 -0.83 15.41
C SER A 464 -2.45 -1.71 16.46
N LEU A 465 -3.59 -1.27 17.01
CA LEU A 465 -4.45 -2.08 17.88
C LEU A 465 -5.14 -3.18 17.07
N ILE A 466 -5.16 -4.40 17.59
CA ILE A 466 -5.79 -5.55 16.93
C ILE A 466 -7.01 -6.00 17.74
N VAL A 467 -8.17 -6.16 17.09
CA VAL A 467 -9.39 -6.66 17.75
C VAL A 467 -9.93 -7.91 17.04
N LEU A 468 -10.02 -9.01 17.78
CA LEU A 468 -10.48 -10.31 17.28
C LEU A 468 -11.68 -10.81 18.08
N SER A 469 -12.64 -11.47 17.43
CA SER A 469 -13.67 -12.24 18.15
C SER A 469 -13.24 -13.69 18.39
N ALA A 470 -13.48 -14.20 19.60
CA ALA A 470 -13.25 -15.61 19.96
C ALA A 470 -14.25 -16.57 19.29
N SER A 471 -15.33 -16.06 18.71
CA SER A 471 -16.40 -16.86 18.09
C SER A 471 -16.86 -16.38 16.71
N GLY A 472 -16.29 -15.28 16.19
CA GLY A 472 -16.68 -14.66 14.93
C GLY A 472 -16.06 -15.27 13.66
N GLY A 473 -15.30 -16.35 13.78
CA GLY A 473 -14.71 -17.05 12.63
C GLY A 473 -15.69 -18.00 11.94
N PRO A 474 -15.45 -18.37 10.67
CA PRO A 474 -16.32 -19.29 9.95
C PRO A 474 -16.31 -20.70 10.58
N ALA A 475 -17.50 -21.18 10.94
CA ALA A 475 -17.70 -22.49 11.54
C ALA A 475 -17.13 -23.62 10.67
N ASN A 476 -16.60 -24.67 11.31
CA ASN A 476 -16.05 -25.87 10.67
C ASN A 476 -14.81 -25.67 9.78
N VAL A 477 -14.28 -24.45 9.66
CA VAL A 477 -12.98 -24.21 8.98
C VAL A 477 -11.81 -24.54 9.91
N CYS A 478 -11.95 -24.24 11.21
CA CYS A 478 -10.94 -24.52 12.23
C CYS A 478 -11.04 -25.96 12.80
N GLY A 479 -11.88 -26.82 12.21
CA GLY A 479 -12.16 -28.17 12.74
C GLY A 479 -12.95 -28.21 14.05
N GLN A 480 -13.53 -27.07 14.48
CA GLN A 480 -14.38 -26.94 15.67
C GLN A 480 -15.75 -26.36 15.32
N ALA A 481 -16.72 -26.56 16.23
CA ALA A 481 -18.09 -26.06 16.08
C ALA A 481 -18.19 -24.53 16.21
N VAL A 482 -17.30 -23.92 16.99
CA VAL A 482 -17.14 -22.48 17.15
C VAL A 482 -15.69 -22.15 16.82
N CYS A 483 -15.48 -21.24 15.88
CA CYS A 483 -14.14 -20.81 15.47
C CYS A 483 -13.93 -19.35 15.87
N GLY A 484 -12.73 -19.05 16.34
CA GLY A 484 -12.29 -17.66 16.49
C GLY A 484 -11.94 -17.06 15.14
N GLN A 485 -11.80 -15.75 15.13
CA GLN A 485 -11.28 -15.03 13.97
C GLN A 485 -9.76 -15.18 13.84
N ARG A 486 -9.28 -15.02 12.61
CA ARG A 486 -7.87 -15.02 12.26
C ARG A 486 -7.44 -13.65 11.75
N ALA A 487 -6.38 -13.08 12.33
CA ALA A 487 -5.73 -11.88 11.81
C ALA A 487 -4.50 -12.27 10.99
N ALA A 488 -4.38 -11.75 9.77
CA ALA A 488 -3.11 -11.75 9.05
C ALA A 488 -2.32 -10.49 9.43
N LEU A 489 -1.27 -10.67 10.22
CA LEU A 489 -0.32 -9.62 10.54
C LEU A 489 0.75 -9.58 9.46
N ARG A 490 0.84 -8.44 8.77
CA ARG A 490 1.83 -8.18 7.72
C ARG A 490 2.93 -7.33 8.31
N PHE A 491 4.00 -7.96 8.76
CA PHE A 491 5.15 -7.26 9.31
C PHE A 491 6.08 -6.78 8.19
N ALA A 492 6.48 -5.52 8.26
CA ALA A 492 7.61 -4.97 7.52
C ALA A 492 8.49 -4.22 8.52
N ASP A 493 9.76 -4.61 8.60
CA ASP A 493 10.76 -3.90 9.37
C ASP A 493 11.41 -2.86 8.46
N LEU A 494 11.13 -1.60 8.76
CA LEU A 494 11.53 -0.44 7.97
C LEU A 494 12.78 0.24 8.56
N ASP A 495 13.41 -0.38 9.57
CA ASP A 495 14.58 0.16 10.25
C ASP A 495 15.78 0.33 9.31
N VAL A 496 16.56 1.38 9.56
CA VAL A 496 17.85 1.58 8.89
C VAL A 496 18.96 0.81 9.61
N THR A 497 18.90 0.72 10.95
CA THR A 497 20.02 0.20 11.76
C THR A 497 19.69 -0.94 12.71
N GLU A 498 18.41 -1.27 12.89
CA GLU A 498 17.98 -2.15 13.97
C GLU A 498 17.46 -3.51 13.49
N TYR A 499 17.51 -4.47 14.42
CA TYR A 499 16.80 -5.73 14.32
C TYR A 499 15.71 -5.75 15.38
N GLN A 500 14.50 -6.09 14.97
CA GLN A 500 13.35 -6.06 15.86
C GLN A 500 12.84 -7.45 16.14
N THR A 501 12.65 -7.75 17.42
CA THR A 501 11.94 -8.95 17.83
C THR A 501 10.59 -8.57 18.41
N LEU A 502 9.52 -9.18 17.92
CA LEU A 502 8.19 -9.05 18.51
C LEU A 502 7.75 -10.39 19.07
N SER A 503 7.09 -10.33 20.22
CA SER A 503 6.54 -11.47 20.95
C SER A 503 5.05 -11.29 21.19
N SER A 504 4.31 -12.39 21.02
CA SER A 504 2.89 -12.48 21.35
C SER A 504 2.72 -13.47 22.50
N VAL A 505 2.26 -12.98 23.66
CA VAL A 505 2.02 -13.82 24.83
C VAL A 505 0.55 -14.17 24.91
N GLY A 506 0.24 -15.46 24.82
CA GLY A 506 -1.11 -16.01 24.94
C GLY A 506 -1.76 -16.39 23.61
N ILE A 507 -1.37 -15.76 22.50
CA ILE A 507 -1.86 -16.09 21.15
C ILE A 507 -0.64 -16.43 20.26
N PRO A 508 -0.37 -17.71 19.97
CA PRO A 508 0.75 -18.09 19.13
C PRO A 508 0.63 -17.53 17.72
N MET A 509 1.76 -17.12 17.17
CA MET A 509 1.93 -16.67 15.80
C MET A 509 2.20 -17.87 14.87
N LEU A 510 1.42 -18.01 13.81
CA LEU A 510 1.71 -18.93 12.72
C LEU A 510 2.35 -18.16 11.56
N MET A 511 3.67 -18.21 11.44
CA MET A 511 4.41 -17.63 10.32
C MET A 511 4.15 -18.46 9.06
N VAL A 512 3.60 -17.80 8.02
CA VAL A 512 3.23 -18.42 6.74
C VAL A 512 4.03 -17.87 5.57
N GLY A 513 4.67 -16.70 5.71
CA GLY A 513 5.49 -16.10 4.67
C GLY A 513 6.69 -15.33 5.22
N PHE A 514 7.73 -15.23 4.40
CA PHE A 514 8.94 -14.45 4.66
C PHE A 514 9.38 -13.76 3.36
N ASN A 515 9.64 -12.45 3.40
CA ASN A 515 10.08 -11.65 2.25
C ASN A 515 9.21 -11.88 0.99
N ALA A 516 7.89 -11.75 1.18
CA ALA A 516 6.87 -11.97 0.14
C ALA A 516 6.91 -13.36 -0.54
N LYS A 517 7.32 -14.40 0.18
CA LYS A 517 7.30 -15.79 -0.30
C LYS A 517 6.57 -16.69 0.68
N LEU A 518 5.68 -17.53 0.16
CA LEU A 518 4.98 -18.57 0.92
C LEU A 518 5.99 -19.57 1.48
N LEU A 519 5.92 -19.87 2.78
CA LEU A 519 6.74 -20.89 3.43
C LEU A 519 6.26 -22.29 3.07
N ARG A 520 6.66 -22.76 1.88
CA ARG A 520 6.35 -24.09 1.37
C ARG A 520 7.54 -24.63 0.56
N ASP A 521 7.84 -25.91 0.75
CA ASP A 521 8.87 -26.56 -0.04
C ASP A 521 8.40 -26.90 -1.47
N GLN A 522 9.33 -27.29 -2.32
CA GLN A 522 9.03 -27.68 -3.71
C GLN A 522 8.26 -29.00 -3.83
N ALA A 523 8.16 -29.79 -2.76
CA ALA A 523 7.32 -30.98 -2.70
C ALA A 523 5.87 -30.65 -2.26
N GLY A 524 5.59 -29.38 -1.97
CA GLY A 524 4.28 -28.90 -1.56
C GLY A 524 3.98 -29.07 -0.07
N ASN A 525 5.00 -29.34 0.76
CA ASN A 525 4.84 -29.40 2.21
C ASN A 525 4.93 -27.99 2.81
N ASN A 526 3.93 -27.63 3.62
CA ASN A 526 3.96 -26.36 4.35
C ASN A 526 5.10 -26.37 5.37
N LEU A 527 5.94 -25.33 5.33
CA LEU A 527 7.05 -25.09 6.25
C LEU A 527 6.68 -24.03 7.29
N TYR A 528 5.37 -23.88 7.58
CA TYR A 528 4.87 -22.87 8.51
C TYR A 528 5.46 -23.06 9.90
N ILE A 529 5.80 -21.96 10.54
CA ILE A 529 6.45 -21.96 11.85
C ILE A 529 5.46 -21.41 12.87
N LYS A 530 5.10 -22.24 13.85
CA LYS A 530 4.33 -21.79 15.01
C LYS A 530 5.29 -21.32 16.10
N THR A 531 5.23 -20.05 16.46
CA THR A 531 6.14 -19.40 17.40
C THR A 531 5.38 -18.39 18.27
N ASN A 532 5.98 -17.98 19.38
CA ASN A 532 5.51 -16.83 20.15
C ASN A 532 6.40 -15.59 19.94
N SER A 533 7.48 -15.72 19.16
CA SER A 533 8.44 -14.66 18.89
C SER A 533 8.90 -14.71 17.45
N ILE A 534 8.98 -13.57 16.81
CA ILE A 534 9.57 -13.36 15.47
C ILE A 534 10.68 -12.32 15.58
N THR A 535 11.71 -12.44 14.75
CA THR A 535 12.80 -11.47 14.65
C THR A 535 13.01 -11.13 13.19
N LEU A 536 13.03 -9.85 12.87
CA LEU A 536 13.26 -9.30 11.53
C LEU A 536 14.42 -8.32 11.61
N GLY A 537 15.14 -8.13 10.51
CA GLY A 537 16.02 -6.97 10.34
C GLY A 537 15.42 -5.93 9.42
N GLY A 538 15.98 -4.72 9.48
CA GLY A 538 15.70 -3.66 8.52
C GLY A 538 15.72 -4.16 7.07
N GLY A 539 14.58 -4.00 6.39
CA GLY A 539 14.36 -4.46 5.02
C GLY A 539 13.86 -5.91 4.87
N GLU A 540 13.42 -6.55 5.95
CA GLU A 540 12.74 -7.85 5.91
C GLU A 540 11.23 -7.73 6.18
N SER A 541 10.47 -8.69 5.68
CA SER A 541 9.03 -8.80 5.93
C SER A 541 8.62 -10.21 6.35
N MET A 542 7.57 -10.29 7.17
CA MET A 542 6.96 -11.55 7.60
C MET A 542 5.45 -11.47 7.55
N ASP A 543 4.83 -12.56 7.06
CA ASP A 543 3.40 -12.72 7.17
C ASP A 543 3.08 -13.78 8.20
N VAL A 544 2.28 -13.39 9.18
CA VAL A 544 1.94 -14.19 10.35
C VAL A 544 0.43 -14.21 10.53
N ILE A 545 -0.11 -15.35 10.98
CA ILE A 545 -1.52 -15.45 11.35
C ILE A 545 -1.66 -15.63 12.86
N LEU A 546 -2.43 -14.74 13.48
CA LEU A 546 -3.00 -14.96 14.81
C LEU A 546 -4.35 -15.65 14.68
N ASP A 547 -4.67 -16.58 15.56
CA ASP A 547 -5.94 -17.31 15.57
C ASP A 547 -6.52 -17.28 16.98
N SER A 548 -7.67 -16.63 17.15
CA SER A 548 -8.35 -16.51 18.44
C SER A 548 -9.20 -17.73 18.80
N THR A 549 -9.17 -18.80 17.99
CA THR A 549 -9.92 -20.04 18.27
C THR A 549 -9.48 -20.64 19.59
N GLY A 550 -10.42 -20.75 20.54
CA GLY A 550 -10.18 -21.28 21.87
C GLY A 550 -9.39 -20.34 22.80
N ILE A 551 -9.14 -19.09 22.38
CA ILE A 551 -8.53 -18.05 23.21
C ILE A 551 -9.62 -17.39 24.05
N ALA A 552 -9.37 -17.25 25.35
CA ALA A 552 -10.32 -16.60 26.25
C ALA A 552 -10.43 -15.10 25.93
N PRO A 553 -11.63 -14.51 25.96
CA PRO A 553 -11.78 -13.06 25.83
C PRO A 553 -10.95 -12.30 26.87
N GLY A 554 -10.25 -11.27 26.44
CA GLY A 554 -9.30 -10.51 27.25
C GLY A 554 -8.30 -9.72 26.40
N THR A 555 -7.44 -8.96 27.08
CA THR A 555 -6.34 -8.22 26.45
C THR A 555 -5.06 -9.06 26.49
N TYR A 556 -4.44 -9.22 25.33
CA TYR A 556 -3.12 -9.81 25.13
C TYR A 556 -2.18 -8.76 24.54
N PHE A 557 -0.88 -9.06 24.48
CA PHE A 557 0.12 -8.10 24.02
C PHE A 557 0.92 -8.65 22.85
N LEU A 558 1.18 -7.77 21.88
CA LEU A 558 2.20 -7.91 20.87
C LEU A 558 3.28 -6.85 21.18
N TYR A 559 4.46 -7.28 21.58
CA TYR A 559 5.47 -6.37 22.13
C TYR A 559 6.89 -6.88 21.92
N THR A 560 7.87 -5.99 21.98
CA THR A 560 9.28 -6.40 21.95
C THR A 560 9.77 -6.91 23.30
N PRO A 561 10.48 -8.05 23.37
CA PRO A 561 11.17 -8.46 24.59
C PRO A 561 12.51 -7.73 24.80
N GLN A 562 12.94 -6.83 23.89
CA GLN A 562 14.11 -5.96 24.09
C GLN A 562 13.72 -4.83 25.04
N LEU A 563 14.33 -4.78 26.22
CA LEU A 563 13.92 -3.84 27.27
C LEU A 563 14.14 -2.38 26.87
N ASP A 564 15.22 -2.12 26.14
CA ASP A 564 15.57 -0.80 25.60
C ASP A 564 14.68 -0.36 24.44
N HIS A 565 13.93 -1.28 23.83
CA HIS A 565 12.93 -0.95 22.80
C HIS A 565 11.50 -0.82 23.39
N LEU A 566 11.37 -0.97 24.71
CA LEU A 566 10.13 -0.73 25.49
C LEU A 566 10.18 0.62 26.24
N SER A 567 10.76 1.63 25.60
CA SER A 567 10.90 2.98 26.13
C SER A 567 10.63 4.03 25.07
N ASN A 568 10.22 5.22 25.53
CA ASN A 568 10.15 6.44 24.74
C ASN A 568 11.28 7.34 25.23
N ASP A 569 12.43 7.30 24.55
CA ASP A 569 13.70 7.89 25.01
C ASP A 569 14.05 7.50 26.46
N ALA A 570 13.87 8.42 27.42
CA ALA A 570 14.18 8.20 28.84
C ALA A 570 13.01 7.59 29.64
N GLU A 571 11.80 7.53 29.07
CA GLU A 571 10.60 7.03 29.74
C GLU A 571 10.43 5.52 29.57
N ASN A 572 10.23 4.80 30.68
CA ASN A 572 9.96 3.36 30.66
C ASN A 572 8.48 3.09 30.33
N PHE A 573 8.18 1.88 29.84
CA PHE A 573 6.84 1.42 29.47
C PHE A 573 6.28 2.12 28.22
N GLY A 574 7.11 2.19 27.17
CA GLY A 574 6.76 2.73 25.86
C GLY A 574 7.20 1.84 24.70
N GLY A 575 7.53 2.44 23.57
CA GLY A 575 8.18 1.78 22.42
C GLY A 575 7.31 0.75 21.69
N LEU A 576 7.91 -0.36 21.25
CA LEU A 576 7.25 -1.40 20.44
C LEU A 576 6.34 -2.28 21.28
N MET A 577 5.13 -1.77 21.54
CA MET A 577 4.07 -2.51 22.20
C MET A 577 2.72 -2.10 21.64
N THR A 578 1.83 -3.07 21.44
CA THR A 578 0.41 -2.86 21.17
C THR A 578 -0.40 -3.99 21.83
N GLU A 579 -1.72 -3.87 21.77
CA GLU A 579 -2.64 -4.83 22.35
C GLU A 579 -3.35 -5.66 21.26
N VAL A 580 -3.63 -6.92 21.61
CA VAL A 580 -4.55 -7.80 20.90
C VAL A 580 -5.74 -8.05 21.80
N VAL A 581 -6.87 -7.42 21.51
CA VAL A 581 -8.10 -7.53 22.29
C VAL A 581 -8.97 -8.63 21.71
N VAL A 582 -9.16 -9.70 22.47
CA VAL A 582 -10.08 -10.78 22.12
C VAL A 582 -11.43 -10.51 22.77
N ILE A 583 -12.45 -10.27 21.96
CA ILE A 583 -13.84 -10.11 22.40
C ILE A 583 -14.59 -11.44 22.32
N PRO A 584 -15.75 -11.58 22.98
CA PRO A 584 -16.57 -12.80 22.93
C PRO A 584 -16.96 -13.27 21.53
#